data_AF-X1JQM2-F1
#
_entry.id   AF-X1JQM2-F1
#
_cell.length_a   1.000
_cell.length_b   1.000
_cell.length_c   1.000
_cell.angle_alpha   90.00
_cell.angle_beta   90.00
_cell.angle_gamma   90.00
#
_symmetry.space_group_name_H-M   'P 1'
#
loop_
_entity.id
_entity.type
_entity.pdbx_description
1 polymer ?
#
loop_
_entity_poly.entity_id
_entity_poly.type
_entity_poly.pdbx_seq_one_letter_code
_entity_poly.pdbx_strand_id
1 'polypeptide(L)'
;QGNQRVLNARLSDAKFFFEEDKKITLEERVPFLKEIVVQEKLGSYYDKTLRLVKLGERIATSLGIDEKVRGILKEAAYLCKTDLTTQMVKEFPSLEGIMGKEYALYFKKNTQ
;
A
#
# COMPACT_ATOMS: atom_id res chain seq x y z
N GLN A 1 19.02 -5.80 30.79
CA GLN A 1 19.60 -4.69 29.99
C GLN A 1 19.77 -5.02 28.50
N GLY A 2 19.97 -6.28 28.10
CA GLY A 2 20.05 -6.66 26.67
C GLY A 2 18.76 -6.40 25.87
N ASN A 3 17.59 -6.76 26.41
CA ASN A 3 16.30 -6.60 25.72
C ASN A 3 15.97 -5.14 25.37
N GLN A 4 16.32 -4.18 26.24
CA GLN A 4 16.10 -2.75 25.95
C GLN A 4 16.96 -2.27 24.79
N ARG A 5 18.21 -2.74 24.69
CA ARG A 5 19.11 -2.38 23.58
C ARG A 5 18.60 -2.93 22.25
N VAL A 6 18.14 -4.18 22.24
CA VAL A 6 17.57 -4.81 21.05
C VAL A 6 16.28 -4.12 20.62
N LEU A 7 15.38 -3.81 21.57
CA LEU A 7 14.13 -3.10 21.27
C LEU A 7 14.41 -1.70 20.71
N ASN A 8 15.35 -0.96 21.31
CA ASN A 8 15.72 0.37 20.83
C ASN A 8 16.28 0.33 19.41
N ALA A 9 17.12 -0.66 19.09
CA ALA A 9 17.64 -0.85 17.73
C ALA A 9 16.49 -1.11 16.74
N ARG A 10 15.58 -2.03 17.08
CA ARG A 10 14.41 -2.34 16.24
C ARG A 10 13.50 -1.13 15.99
N LEU A 11 13.26 -0.31 17.01
CA LEU A 11 12.47 0.92 16.86
C LEU A 11 13.20 1.96 16.00
N SER A 12 14.53 2.03 16.11
CA SER A 12 15.35 2.90 15.25
C SER A 12 15.26 2.49 13.79
N ASP A 13 15.34 1.18 13.49
CA ASP A 13 15.20 0.66 12.13
C ASP A 13 13.81 0.94 11.56
N ALA A 14 12.76 0.67 12.35
CA ALA A 14 11.39 0.98 11.95
C ALA A 14 11.21 2.48 11.63
N LYS A 15 11.76 3.36 12.48
CA LYS A 15 11.74 4.81 12.22
C LYS A 15 12.47 5.15 10.92
N PHE A 16 13.66 4.57 10.70
CA PHE A 16 14.42 4.80 9.48
C PHE A 16 13.64 4.37 8.23
N PHE A 17 13.07 3.16 8.21
CA PHE A 17 12.28 2.69 7.06
C PHE A 17 11.06 3.57 6.82
N PHE A 18 10.37 4.00 7.87
CA PHE A 18 9.24 4.92 7.72
C PHE A 18 9.65 6.25 7.09
N GLU A 19 10.79 6.84 7.51
CA GLU A 19 11.31 8.07 6.91
C GLU A 19 11.74 7.89 5.46
N GLU A 20 12.42 6.79 5.13
CA GLU A 20 12.80 6.48 3.74
C GLU A 20 11.58 6.25 2.85
N ASP A 21 10.58 5.51 3.35
CA ASP A 21 9.43 5.12 2.55
C ASP A 21 8.54 6.31 2.16
N LYS A 22 8.50 7.36 2.99
CA LYS A 22 7.76 8.61 2.73
C LYS A 22 8.32 9.46 1.60
N LYS A 23 9.52 9.15 1.09
CA LYS A 23 10.14 9.90 -0.02
C LYS A 23 9.49 9.62 -1.38
N ILE A 24 8.73 8.53 -1.49
CA ILE A 24 8.06 8.11 -2.73
C ILE A 24 6.57 7.95 -2.42
N THR A 25 5.72 8.62 -3.19
CA THR A 25 4.25 8.58 -3.00
C THR A 25 3.67 7.19 -3.26
N LEU A 26 2.43 6.95 -2.84
CA LEU A 26 1.78 5.67 -3.10
C LEU A 26 1.53 5.46 -4.60
N GLU A 27 1.18 6.51 -5.31
CA GLU A 27 0.93 6.53 -6.75
C GLU A 27 2.20 6.14 -7.52
N GLU A 28 3.34 6.73 -7.17
CA GLU A 28 4.65 6.42 -7.77
C GLU A 28 5.10 4.98 -7.47
N ARG A 29 4.60 4.36 -6.40
CA ARG A 29 4.90 2.97 -6.03
C ARG A 29 4.09 1.93 -6.80
N VAL A 30 2.95 2.30 -7.40
CA VAL A 30 2.09 1.33 -8.09
C VAL A 30 2.84 0.55 -9.17
N PRO A 31 3.68 1.15 -10.04
CA PRO A 31 4.46 0.41 -11.02
C PRO A 31 5.39 -0.66 -10.42
N PHE A 32 5.91 -0.45 -9.20
CA PHE A 32 6.81 -1.40 -8.53
C PHE A 32 6.12 -2.70 -8.12
N LEU A 33 4.78 -2.72 -8.08
CA LEU A 33 4.02 -3.95 -7.84
C LEU A 33 4.17 -4.99 -8.96
N LYS A 34 4.72 -4.60 -10.12
CA LYS A 34 5.05 -5.52 -11.22
C LYS A 34 6.14 -6.52 -10.84
N GLU A 35 7.05 -6.11 -9.95
CA GLU A 35 8.18 -6.92 -9.50
C GLU A 35 7.78 -8.01 -8.50
N ILE A 36 6.54 -7.96 -7.98
CA ILE A 36 6.06 -8.91 -6.97
C ILE A 36 5.07 -9.87 -7.62
N VAL A 37 5.57 -11.04 -8.02
CA VAL A 37 4.74 -12.11 -8.60
C VAL A 37 3.80 -12.68 -7.54
N VAL A 38 2.50 -12.66 -7.83
CA VAL A 38 1.48 -13.31 -6.97
C VAL A 38 1.45 -14.81 -7.27
N GLN A 39 1.31 -15.15 -8.55
CA GLN A 39 1.31 -16.51 -9.06
C GLN A 39 1.59 -16.46 -10.57
N GLU A 40 2.38 -17.40 -11.09
CA GLU A 40 2.89 -17.38 -12.47
C GLU A 40 1.83 -17.14 -13.56
N LYS A 41 0.64 -17.75 -13.43
CA LYS A 41 -0.47 -17.62 -14.41
C LYS A 41 -1.36 -16.40 -14.15
N LEU A 42 -1.33 -15.84 -12.95
CA LEU A 42 -2.12 -14.67 -12.55
C LEU A 42 -1.32 -13.36 -12.60
N GLY A 43 -0.01 -13.45 -12.76
CA GLY A 43 0.90 -12.31 -12.85
C GLY A 43 1.26 -11.70 -11.51
N SER A 44 1.57 -10.41 -11.56
CA SER A 44 2.09 -9.60 -10.47
C SER A 44 1.00 -9.01 -9.57
N TYR A 45 1.40 -8.37 -8.47
CA TYR A 45 0.49 -7.57 -7.66
C TYR A 45 -0.05 -6.36 -8.41
N TYR A 46 0.67 -5.84 -9.41
CA TYR A 46 0.15 -4.82 -10.32
C TYR A 46 -1.03 -5.36 -11.12
N ASP A 47 -0.89 -6.55 -11.70
CA ASP A 47 -1.98 -7.18 -12.47
C ASP A 47 -3.19 -7.49 -11.59
N LYS A 48 -2.95 -7.97 -10.36
CA LYS A 48 -3.99 -8.18 -9.35
C LYS A 48 -4.71 -6.88 -8.98
N THR A 49 -3.97 -5.79 -8.83
CA THR A 49 -4.51 -4.45 -8.53
C THR A 49 -5.41 -3.96 -9.65
N LEU A 50 -4.99 -4.08 -10.92
CA LEU A 50 -5.84 -3.72 -12.06
C LEU A 50 -7.11 -4.57 -12.15
N ARG A 51 -7.03 -5.87 -11.84
CA ARG A 51 -8.22 -6.73 -11.74
C ARG A 51 -9.15 -6.29 -10.62
N LEU A 52 -8.60 -5.88 -9.47
CA LEU A 52 -9.38 -5.41 -8.33
C LEU A 52 -10.14 -4.12 -8.66
N VAL A 53 -9.49 -3.15 -9.31
CA VAL A 53 -10.14 -1.91 -9.78
C VAL A 53 -11.32 -2.23 -10.71
N LYS A 54 -11.10 -3.09 -11.72
CA LYS A 54 -12.16 -3.51 -12.65
C LYS A 54 -13.31 -4.23 -11.94
N LEU A 55 -13.00 -5.11 -11.00
CA LEU A 55 -14.01 -5.84 -10.23
C LEU A 55 -14.85 -4.89 -9.38
N GLY A 56 -14.18 -3.99 -8.64
CA GLY A 56 -14.84 -3.02 -7.79
C GLY A 56 -15.73 -2.06 -8.59
N GLU A 57 -15.28 -1.62 -9.77
CA GLU A 57 -16.10 -0.82 -10.67
C GLU A 57 -17.36 -1.56 -11.14
N ARG A 58 -17.25 -2.82 -11.53
CA ARG A 58 -18.42 -3.63 -11.93
C ARG A 58 -19.43 -3.78 -10.80
N ILE A 59 -18.95 -4.04 -9.58
CA ILE A 59 -19.81 -4.17 -8.39
C ILE A 59 -20.50 -2.83 -8.12
N ALA A 60 -19.74 -1.73 -8.08
CA ALA A 60 -20.29 -0.40 -7.79
C ALA A 60 -21.35 0.02 -8.82
N THR A 61 -21.12 -0.25 -10.11
CA THR A 61 -22.12 -0.02 -11.17
C THR A 61 -23.37 -0.86 -10.95
N SER A 62 -23.24 -2.15 -10.60
CA SER A 62 -24.40 -3.02 -10.38
C SER A 62 -25.26 -2.60 -9.19
N LEU A 63 -24.66 -1.94 -8.21
CA LEU A 63 -25.32 -1.44 -7.01
C LEU A 63 -25.83 0.01 -7.16
N GLY A 64 -25.62 0.66 -8.30
CA GLY A 64 -26.03 2.04 -8.53
C GLY A 64 -25.31 3.06 -7.64
N ILE A 65 -24.07 2.78 -7.26
CA ILE A 65 -23.26 3.67 -6.41
C ILE A 65 -22.94 4.97 -7.16
N ASP A 66 -23.00 6.11 -6.46
CA ASP A 66 -22.74 7.42 -7.03
C ASP A 66 -21.31 7.58 -7.55
N GLU A 67 -21.12 8.49 -8.51
CA GLU A 67 -19.83 8.66 -9.19
C GLU A 67 -18.70 9.09 -8.25
N LYS A 68 -19.02 9.86 -7.20
CA LYS A 68 -18.01 10.31 -6.24
C LYS A 68 -17.48 9.12 -5.43
N VAL A 69 -18.36 8.26 -4.92
CA VAL A 69 -17.95 7.04 -4.21
C VAL A 69 -17.26 6.05 -5.14
N ARG A 70 -17.68 5.95 -6.41
CA ARG A 70 -16.97 5.15 -7.43
C ARG A 70 -15.54 5.64 -7.65
N GLY A 71 -15.31 6.95 -7.70
CA GLY A 71 -13.98 7.55 -7.80
C GLY A 71 -13.08 7.14 -6.63
N ILE A 72 -13.58 7.27 -5.40
CA ILE A 72 -12.87 6.86 -4.17
C ILE A 72 -12.57 5.36 -4.19
N LEU A 73 -13.52 4.53 -4.62
CA LEU A 73 -13.32 3.09 -4.73
C LEU A 73 -12.21 2.74 -5.73
N LYS A 74 -12.16 3.41 -6.88
CA LYS A 74 -11.12 3.18 -7.89
C LYS A 74 -9.74 3.53 -7.36
N GLU A 75 -9.62 4.70 -6.74
CA GLU A 75 -8.37 5.16 -6.13
C GLU A 75 -7.91 4.22 -5.01
N ALA A 76 -8.80 3.89 -4.07
CA ALA A 76 -8.49 2.98 -2.98
C ALA A 76 -8.06 1.59 -3.49
N ALA A 77 -8.79 1.03 -4.45
CA ALA A 77 -8.43 -0.25 -5.06
C ALA A 77 -7.09 -0.19 -5.78
N TYR A 78 -6.76 0.93 -6.42
CA TYR A 78 -5.51 1.12 -7.14
C TYR A 78 -4.29 1.25 -6.19
N LEU A 79 -4.47 1.86 -5.02
CA LEU A 79 -3.38 2.12 -4.08
C LEU A 79 -3.22 1.05 -2.98
N CYS A 80 -4.24 0.22 -2.74
CA CYS A 80 -4.33 -0.64 -1.55
C CYS A 80 -3.21 -1.65 -1.32
N LYS A 81 -2.37 -1.92 -2.33
CA LYS A 81 -1.24 -2.88 -2.24
C LYS A 81 0.13 -2.27 -2.38
N THR A 82 0.21 -0.94 -2.53
CA THR A 82 1.48 -0.21 -2.72
C THR A 82 2.44 -0.37 -1.56
N ASP A 83 1.95 -0.64 -0.34
CA ASP A 83 2.77 -0.84 0.84
C ASP A 83 3.64 -2.10 0.78
N LEU A 84 3.27 -3.11 -0.01
CA LEU A 84 4.13 -4.27 -0.30
C LEU A 84 5.50 -3.89 -0.89
N THR A 85 5.61 -2.70 -1.47
CA THR A 85 6.86 -2.19 -2.06
C THR A 85 7.76 -1.45 -1.06
N THR A 86 7.27 -1.23 0.16
CA THR A 86 7.93 -0.41 1.19
C THR A 86 8.98 -1.22 1.95
N GLN A 87 10.01 -0.54 2.44
CA GLN A 87 11.03 -1.19 3.28
C GLN A 87 10.43 -1.62 4.62
N MET A 88 9.48 -0.83 5.15
CA MET A 88 8.75 -1.20 6.37
C MET A 88 8.06 -2.55 6.24
N VAL A 89 7.30 -2.81 5.16
CA VAL A 89 6.59 -4.09 4.99
C VAL A 89 7.54 -5.22 4.63
N LYS A 90 8.66 -4.94 3.94
CA LYS A 90 9.71 -5.95 3.70
C LYS A 90 10.34 -6.44 4.99
N GLU A 91 10.67 -5.53 5.91
CA GLU A 91 11.25 -5.88 7.21
C GLU A 91 10.20 -6.40 8.21
N PHE A 92 8.97 -5.86 8.16
CA PHE A 92 7.88 -6.20 9.06
C PHE A 92 6.62 -6.61 8.28
N PRO A 93 6.59 -7.83 7.70
CA PRO A 93 5.48 -8.28 6.86
C PRO A 93 4.11 -8.28 7.55
N SER A 94 4.08 -8.43 8.88
CA SER A 94 2.84 -8.37 9.67
C SER A 94 2.16 -6.99 9.65
N LEU A 95 2.83 -5.96 9.13
CA LEU A 95 2.27 -4.61 9.01
C LEU A 95 1.70 -4.31 7.62
N GLU A 96 1.68 -5.27 6.69
CA GLU A 96 0.95 -5.14 5.43
C GLU A 96 -0.52 -4.72 5.68
N GLY A 97 -1.03 -3.81 4.84
CA GLY A 97 -2.33 -3.17 4.94
C GLY A 97 -2.37 -2.05 5.98
N ILE A 98 -1.75 -2.24 7.15
CA ILE A 98 -1.67 -1.21 8.20
C ILE A 98 -0.80 -0.06 7.71
N MET A 99 0.40 -0.36 7.20
CA MET A 99 1.30 0.68 6.71
C MET A 99 0.75 1.39 5.48
N GLY A 100 0.07 0.70 4.57
CA GLY A 100 -0.64 1.34 3.46
C GLY A 100 -1.60 2.44 3.92
N LYS A 101 -2.37 2.18 4.99
CA LYS A 101 -3.25 3.18 5.62
C LYS A 101 -2.45 4.34 6.21
N GLU A 102 -1.38 4.07 6.96
CA GLU A 102 -0.55 5.12 7.59
C GLU A 102 0.11 6.02 6.54
N TYR A 103 0.64 5.47 5.45
CA TYR A 103 1.21 6.25 4.35
C TYR A 103 0.14 7.08 3.63
N ALA A 104 -1.04 6.52 3.37
CA ALA A 104 -2.14 7.27 2.76
C ALA A 104 -2.57 8.47 3.63
N LEU A 105 -2.67 8.28 4.94
CA LEU A 105 -2.95 9.36 5.89
C LEU A 105 -1.84 10.41 5.94
N TYR A 106 -0.57 9.98 5.88
CA TYR A 106 0.57 10.87 5.82
C TYR A 106 0.52 11.77 4.58
N PHE A 107 0.40 11.19 3.38
CA PHE A 107 0.40 11.97 2.15
C PHE A 107 -0.82 12.88 2.04
N LYS A 108 -2.02 12.40 2.42
CA LYS A 108 -3.23 13.23 2.44
C LYS A 108 -3.11 14.48 3.32
N LYS A 109 -2.40 14.40 4.45
CA LYS A 109 -2.17 15.54 5.35
C LYS A 109 -1.15 16.55 4.80
N ASN A 110 -0.23 16.13 3.93
CA ASN A 110 0.83 16.98 3.38
C ASN A 110 0.49 17.56 1.99
N THR A 111 -0.64 17.16 1.40
CA THR A 111 -1.17 17.73 0.14
C THR A 111 -2.27 18.77 0.38
N GLN A 112 -2.67 19.01 1.65
CA GLN A 112 -3.57 20.10 2.07
C GLN A 112 -2.76 21.25 2.67
#